data_AF-A0A5S4EW79-F1
#
_entry.id   AF-A0A5S4EW79-F1
#
_cell.length_a   1.000
_cell.length_b   1.000
_cell.length_c   1.000
_cell.angle_alpha   90.00
_cell.angle_beta   90.00
_cell.angle_gamma   90.00
#
_symmetry.space_group_name_H-M   'P 1'
#
loop_
_entity.id
_entity.type
_entity.pdbx_description
1 polymer ?
#
loop_
_entity_poly.entity_id
_entity_poly.type
_entity_poly.pdbx_seq_one_letter_code
_entity_poly.pdbx_strand_id
1 'polypeptide(L)'
;MHDFERDLGQAETTLGRSEPVIRRMLQDLDLDTSRLNAMRELGNWIGAKRPELRRRNETIQAVTTEWGTDTTGGLRPFDEALYNRASGDPDAYAAALKLGEVTRYGEVDEKTIAELEKRAGDKQFATTLLYALGTERFRHLMAALSYPRDAGKKRLQAALGKALGAASSRLDASWRKELLSNLRVPTDQHGLADLLQYGNYDREFLGLWRSLCGAVTDSGRDSRP
;
A
#
# COMPACT_ATOMS: atom_id res chain seq x y z
N MET A 1 -3.50 22.85 1.17
CA MET A 1 -4.43 21.86 1.75
C MET A 1 -4.84 22.21 3.17
N HIS A 2 -3.93 22.61 4.06
CA HIS A 2 -4.30 23.09 5.41
C HIS A 2 -5.29 24.26 5.39
N ASP A 3 -5.18 25.18 4.44
CA ASP A 3 -6.16 26.25 4.28
C ASP A 3 -7.54 25.71 3.91
N PHE A 4 -7.62 24.75 3.00
CA PHE A 4 -8.89 24.10 2.60
C PHE A 4 -9.54 23.31 3.75
N GLU A 5 -8.78 22.57 4.56
CA GLU A 5 -9.31 21.87 5.74
C GLU A 5 -9.79 22.83 6.83
N ARG A 6 -9.07 23.94 7.00
CA ARG A 6 -9.43 25.03 7.91
C ARG A 6 -10.71 25.72 7.45
N ASP A 7 -10.83 26.02 6.16
CA ASP A 7 -11.99 26.64 5.55
C ASP A 7 -13.22 25.72 5.63
N LEU A 8 -13.05 24.41 5.42
CA LEU A 8 -14.12 23.42 5.63
C LEU A 8 -14.54 23.32 7.10
N GLY A 9 -13.60 23.35 8.04
CA GLY A 9 -13.90 23.35 9.47
C GLY A 9 -14.62 24.63 9.93
N GLN A 10 -14.27 25.78 9.36
CA GLN A 10 -14.99 27.03 9.56
C GLN A 10 -16.39 26.99 8.97
N ALA A 11 -16.56 26.41 7.77
CA ALA A 11 -17.86 26.24 7.13
C ALA A 11 -18.78 25.33 7.95
N GLU A 12 -18.29 24.18 8.41
CA GLU A 12 -19.01 23.25 9.30
C GLU A 12 -19.47 23.95 10.59
N THR A 13 -18.56 24.68 11.25
CA THR A 13 -18.85 25.40 12.50
C THR A 13 -19.87 26.52 12.29
N THR A 14 -19.75 27.24 11.17
CA THR A 14 -20.64 28.34 10.84
C THR A 14 -22.05 27.83 10.51
N LEU A 15 -22.16 26.76 9.72
CA LEU A 15 -23.42 26.11 9.43
C LEU A 15 -24.08 25.57 10.70
N GLY A 16 -23.33 24.85 11.55
CA GLY A 16 -23.86 24.29 12.80
C GLY A 16 -24.35 25.33 13.81
N ARG A 17 -23.72 26.51 13.87
CA ARG A 17 -24.16 27.61 14.75
C ARG A 17 -25.34 28.40 14.20
N SER A 18 -25.40 28.58 12.89
CA SER A 18 -26.39 29.46 12.24
C SER A 18 -27.72 28.75 11.96
N GLU A 19 -27.67 27.44 11.67
CA GLU A 19 -28.83 26.63 11.27
C GLU A 19 -29.95 26.59 12.33
N PRO A 20 -29.69 26.40 13.64
CA PRO A 20 -30.75 26.37 14.65
C PRO A 20 -31.46 27.71 14.85
N VAL A 21 -30.72 28.81 14.66
CA VAL A 21 -31.23 30.18 14.84
C VAL A 21 -32.12 30.57 13.65
N ILE A 22 -31.65 30.31 12.43
CA ILE A 22 -32.41 30.57 11.20
C ILE A 22 -33.66 29.68 11.14
N ARG A 23 -33.58 28.43 11.61
CA ARG A 23 -34.73 27.52 11.71
C ARG A 23 -35.82 28.06 12.61
N ARG A 24 -35.48 28.55 13.80
CA ARG A 24 -36.46 29.18 14.71
C ARG A 24 -37.12 30.37 14.05
N MET A 25 -36.36 31.27 13.44
CA MET A 25 -36.93 32.44 12.75
C MET A 25 -37.85 32.05 11.59
N LEU A 26 -37.52 31.03 10.80
CA LEU A 26 -38.39 30.58 9.70
C LEU A 26 -39.64 29.84 10.20
N GLN A 27 -39.53 29.07 11.29
CA GLN A 27 -40.68 28.42 11.93
C GLN A 27 -41.62 29.44 12.58
N ASP A 28 -41.08 30.48 13.21
CA ASP A 28 -41.86 31.59 13.78
C ASP A 28 -42.60 32.40 12.70
N LEU A 29 -42.13 32.33 11.44
CA LEU A 29 -42.73 32.99 10.28
C LEU A 29 -43.54 32.03 9.37
N ASP A 30 -43.70 30.77 9.78
CA ASP A 30 -44.37 29.69 9.02
C ASP A 30 -43.83 29.50 7.57
N LEU A 31 -42.51 29.70 7.41
CA LEU A 31 -41.78 29.60 6.15
C LEU A 31 -41.12 28.23 5.97
N ASP A 32 -40.91 27.84 4.71
CA ASP A 32 -40.32 26.55 4.34
C ASP A 32 -38.89 26.38 4.89
N THR A 33 -38.66 25.26 5.57
CA THR A 33 -37.38 24.89 6.20
C THR A 33 -36.64 23.77 5.45
N SER A 34 -37.17 23.30 4.32
CA SER A 34 -36.58 22.25 3.49
C SER A 34 -35.11 22.50 3.13
N ARG A 35 -34.76 23.75 2.79
CA ARG A 35 -33.38 24.18 2.49
C ARG A 35 -32.44 24.10 3.70
N LEU A 36 -32.94 24.25 4.92
CA LEU A 36 -32.12 24.09 6.14
C LEU A 36 -31.78 22.62 6.41
N ASN A 37 -32.65 21.69 6.02
CA ASN A 37 -32.32 20.27 6.10
C ASN A 37 -31.20 19.91 5.12
N ALA A 38 -31.23 20.44 3.88
CA ALA A 38 -30.13 20.28 2.93
C ALA A 38 -28.80 20.88 3.45
N MET A 39 -28.85 22.04 4.13
CA MET A 39 -27.64 22.64 4.76
C MET A 39 -27.09 21.80 5.91
N ARG A 40 -27.96 21.15 6.69
CA ARG A 40 -27.55 20.21 7.74
C ARG A 40 -26.96 18.93 7.18
N GLU A 41 -27.57 18.36 6.15
CA GLU A 41 -27.03 17.19 5.44
C GLU A 41 -25.65 17.49 4.85
N LEU A 42 -25.47 18.69 4.28
CA LEU A 42 -24.18 19.15 3.79
C LEU A 42 -23.15 19.35 4.92
N GLY A 43 -23.55 19.91 6.06
CA GLY A 43 -22.70 20.00 7.26
C GLY A 43 -22.27 18.64 7.78
N ASN A 44 -23.21 17.69 7.88
CA ASN A 44 -22.94 16.30 8.27
C ASN A 44 -22.02 15.60 7.26
N TRP A 45 -22.21 15.84 5.96
CA TRP A 45 -21.36 15.31 4.90
C TRP A 45 -19.94 15.86 4.98
N ILE A 46 -19.77 17.17 5.23
CA ILE A 46 -18.45 17.79 5.44
C ILE A 46 -17.76 17.18 6.67
N GLY A 47 -18.49 17.06 7.79
CA GLY A 47 -17.97 16.44 9.02
C GLY A 47 -17.54 14.99 8.80
N ALA A 48 -18.30 14.21 8.02
CA ALA A 48 -17.95 12.84 7.67
C ALA A 48 -16.74 12.76 6.71
N LYS A 49 -16.58 13.73 5.79
CA LYS A 49 -15.53 13.71 4.75
C LYS A 49 -14.19 14.32 5.19
N ARG A 50 -14.15 15.23 6.16
CA ARG A 50 -12.91 15.85 6.66
C ARG A 50 -11.83 14.84 7.12
N PRO A 51 -12.14 13.84 7.95
CA PRO A 51 -11.14 12.87 8.41
C PRO A 51 -10.56 12.01 7.28
N GLU A 52 -11.35 11.80 6.24
CA GLU A 52 -10.93 11.07 5.04
C GLU A 52 -9.99 11.93 4.19
N LEU A 53 -10.34 13.19 3.92
CA LEU A 53 -9.51 14.13 3.18
C LEU A 53 -8.16 14.38 3.86
N ARG A 54 -8.16 14.48 5.19
CA ARG A 54 -6.93 14.62 5.98
C ARG A 54 -6.01 13.41 5.81
N ARG A 55 -6.54 12.21 5.99
CA ARG A 55 -5.77 10.97 5.81
C ARG A 55 -5.22 10.83 4.38
N ARG A 56 -6.01 11.19 3.36
CA ARG A 56 -5.55 11.24 1.96
C ARG A 56 -4.40 12.23 1.76
N ASN A 57 -4.48 13.41 2.37
CA ASN A 57 -3.42 14.41 2.30
C ASN A 57 -2.15 13.95 3.02
N GLU A 58 -2.25 13.37 4.22
CA GLU A 58 -1.12 12.76 4.94
C GLU A 58 -0.44 11.68 4.09
N THR A 59 -1.22 10.87 3.38
CA THR A 59 -0.72 9.86 2.45
C THR A 59 0.01 10.45 1.24
N ILE A 60 -0.56 11.48 0.61
CA ILE A 60 0.08 12.20 -0.50
C ILE A 60 1.37 12.88 -0.04
N GLN A 61 1.40 13.41 1.18
CA GLN A 61 2.59 14.00 1.77
C GLN A 61 3.67 12.94 1.99
N ALA A 62 3.36 11.79 2.61
CA ALA A 62 4.32 10.71 2.82
C ALA A 62 4.99 10.28 1.49
N VAL A 63 4.21 10.14 0.42
CA VAL A 63 4.73 9.84 -0.93
C VAL A 63 5.73 10.91 -1.39
N THR A 64 5.42 12.19 -1.20
CA THR A 64 6.20 13.29 -1.78
C THR A 64 7.41 13.71 -0.94
N THR A 65 7.30 13.70 0.39
CA THR A 65 8.36 14.18 1.30
C THR A 65 9.35 13.09 1.67
N GLU A 66 8.88 11.87 1.96
CA GLU A 66 9.71 10.79 2.47
C GLU A 66 10.16 9.84 1.37
N TRP A 67 9.23 9.39 0.53
CA TRP A 67 9.52 8.39 -0.52
C TRP A 67 9.94 8.99 -1.87
N GLY A 68 10.07 10.33 -1.95
CA GLY A 68 10.60 11.05 -3.10
C GLY A 68 9.53 11.54 -4.07
N THR A 69 9.77 12.71 -4.69
CA THR A 69 8.83 13.33 -5.63
C THR A 69 8.51 12.40 -6.79
N ASP A 70 7.22 12.31 -7.14
CA ASP A 70 6.77 11.65 -8.37
C ASP A 70 7.50 12.30 -9.56
N THR A 71 8.29 11.53 -10.30
CA THR A 71 9.07 12.00 -11.46
C THR A 71 8.17 12.40 -12.62
N THR A 72 6.85 12.16 -12.53
CA THR A 72 5.90 12.45 -13.60
C THR A 72 5.29 13.86 -13.58
N GLY A 73 5.60 14.71 -12.59
CA GLY A 73 5.24 16.15 -12.60
C GLY A 73 3.74 16.47 -12.67
N GLY A 74 2.86 15.46 -12.60
CA GLY A 74 1.41 15.60 -12.72
C GLY A 74 0.68 15.17 -11.45
N LEU A 75 -0.56 15.66 -11.29
CA LEU A 75 -1.48 15.19 -10.24
C LEU A 75 -1.87 13.73 -10.54
N ARG A 76 -1.15 12.77 -9.96
CA ARG A 76 -1.51 11.36 -10.07
C ARG A 76 -2.80 11.09 -9.29
N PRO A 77 -3.78 10.39 -9.87
CA PRO A 77 -5.00 10.04 -9.15
C PRO A 77 -4.69 9.18 -7.93
N PHE A 78 -5.30 9.51 -6.80
CA PHE A 78 -5.18 8.74 -5.57
C PHE A 78 -5.82 7.36 -5.75
N ASP A 79 -5.05 6.29 -5.51
CA ASP A 79 -5.52 4.92 -5.65
C ASP A 79 -6.15 4.45 -4.33
N GLU A 80 -7.46 4.65 -4.19
CA GLU A 80 -8.21 4.26 -2.99
C GLU A 80 -8.13 2.75 -2.72
N ALA A 81 -8.06 1.93 -3.75
CA ALA A 81 -7.95 0.48 -3.61
C ALA A 81 -6.57 0.10 -3.05
N LEU A 82 -5.50 0.74 -3.50
CA LEU A 82 -4.16 0.56 -2.92
C LEU A 82 -4.10 1.06 -1.48
N TYR A 83 -4.69 2.22 -1.18
CA TYR A 83 -4.74 2.77 0.17
C TYR A 83 -5.47 1.84 1.15
N ASN A 84 -6.59 1.27 0.72
CA ASN A 84 -7.34 0.29 1.52
C ASN A 84 -6.52 -0.99 1.75
N ARG A 85 -5.79 -1.48 0.74
CA ARG A 85 -4.89 -2.65 0.90
C ARG A 85 -3.69 -2.36 1.79
N ALA A 86 -3.21 -1.11 1.78
CA ALA A 86 -2.23 -0.61 2.74
C ALA A 86 -2.82 -0.36 4.14
N SER A 87 -4.09 -0.75 4.40
CA SER A 87 -4.75 -0.54 5.69
C SER A 87 -4.75 0.93 6.16
N GLY A 88 -4.70 1.85 5.21
CA GLY A 88 -4.58 3.27 5.48
C GLY A 88 -3.22 3.74 5.99
N ASP A 89 -2.18 2.92 5.91
CA ASP A 89 -0.80 3.27 6.27
C ASP A 89 -0.15 4.10 5.15
N PRO A 90 0.23 5.36 5.42
CA PRO A 90 0.84 6.25 4.42
C PRO A 90 2.15 5.71 3.83
N ASP A 91 2.98 5.08 4.65
CA ASP A 91 4.31 4.61 4.27
C ASP A 91 4.21 3.34 3.42
N ALA A 92 3.37 2.38 3.81
CA ALA A 92 3.14 1.18 3.03
C ALA A 92 2.45 1.50 1.70
N TYR A 93 1.55 2.49 1.66
CA TYR A 93 0.98 3.00 0.42
C TYR A 93 2.06 3.59 -0.49
N ALA A 94 2.89 4.49 0.05
CA ALA A 94 3.95 5.15 -0.71
C ALA A 94 4.97 4.15 -1.27
N ALA A 95 5.43 3.23 -0.43
CA ALA A 95 6.31 2.14 -0.82
C ALA A 95 5.67 1.28 -1.92
N ALA A 96 4.42 0.84 -1.76
CA ALA A 96 3.75 0.00 -2.76
C ALA A 96 3.54 0.73 -4.10
N LEU A 97 3.32 2.04 -4.06
CA LEU A 97 3.18 2.88 -5.25
C LEU A 97 4.51 2.99 -6.01
N LYS A 98 5.61 3.30 -5.30
CA LYS A 98 6.97 3.37 -5.88
C LYS A 98 7.46 2.01 -6.36
N LEU A 99 7.21 0.94 -5.61
CA LEU A 99 7.55 -0.42 -6.03
C LEU A 99 6.74 -0.88 -7.27
N GLY A 100 5.57 -0.30 -7.51
CA GLY A 100 4.82 -0.50 -8.74
C GLY A 100 5.51 0.11 -9.98
N GLU A 101 6.28 1.19 -9.81
CA GLU A 101 7.01 1.84 -10.90
C GLU A 101 8.15 0.97 -11.43
N VAL A 102 8.79 0.18 -10.57
CA VAL A 102 9.85 -0.78 -10.94
C VAL A 102 9.37 -1.77 -11.97
N THR A 103 8.16 -2.29 -11.75
CA THR A 103 7.56 -3.27 -12.68
C THR A 103 7.19 -2.65 -14.02
N ARG A 104 6.97 -1.33 -14.09
CA ARG A 104 6.56 -0.62 -15.32
C ARG A 104 7.73 -0.01 -16.09
N TYR A 105 8.68 0.60 -15.38
CA TYR A 105 9.74 1.42 -15.94
C TYR A 105 11.14 0.84 -15.69
N GLY A 106 11.27 -0.16 -14.81
CA GLY A 106 12.54 -0.85 -14.55
C GLY A 106 13.52 -0.10 -13.65
N GLU A 107 13.15 1.08 -13.16
CA GLU A 107 13.98 1.96 -12.34
C GLU A 107 13.34 2.22 -10.97
N VAL A 108 14.19 2.36 -9.95
CA VAL A 108 13.85 2.84 -8.61
C VAL A 108 14.87 3.89 -8.24
N ASP A 109 14.39 5.02 -7.74
CA ASP A 109 15.27 6.05 -7.23
C ASP A 109 15.94 5.60 -5.92
N GLU A 110 17.18 6.07 -5.71
CA GLU A 110 18.00 5.71 -4.54
C GLU A 110 17.30 6.02 -3.20
N LYS A 111 16.43 7.04 -3.16
CA LYS A 111 15.72 7.43 -1.94
C LYS A 111 14.66 6.40 -1.56
N THR A 112 13.90 5.90 -2.53
CA THR A 112 12.95 4.79 -2.33
C THR A 112 13.67 3.56 -1.78
N ILE A 113 14.85 3.22 -2.32
CA ILE A 113 15.65 2.07 -1.83
C ILE A 113 16.06 2.31 -0.36
N ALA A 114 16.59 3.48 -0.05
CA ALA A 114 17.06 3.81 1.30
C ALA A 114 15.92 3.78 2.34
N GLU A 115 14.76 4.35 2.03
CA GLU A 115 13.60 4.34 2.92
C GLU A 115 13.04 2.92 3.12
N LEU A 116 13.07 2.09 2.08
CA LEU A 116 12.70 0.67 2.20
C LEU A 116 13.72 -0.08 3.08
N GLU A 117 15.02 0.11 2.86
CA GLU A 117 16.08 -0.52 3.66
C GLU A 117 15.95 -0.20 5.16
N LYS A 118 15.61 1.06 5.48
CA LYS A 118 15.39 1.53 6.85
C LYS A 118 14.21 0.83 7.53
N ARG A 119 13.12 0.61 6.79
CA ARG A 119 11.86 0.06 7.32
C ARG A 119 11.70 -1.44 7.12
N ALA A 120 12.52 -2.09 6.29
CA ALA A 120 12.36 -3.50 5.93
C ALA A 120 12.40 -4.48 7.12
N GLY A 121 13.04 -4.10 8.23
CA GLY A 121 13.03 -4.90 9.47
C GLY A 121 11.80 -4.71 10.34
N ASP A 122 10.98 -3.68 10.09
CA ASP A 122 9.76 -3.42 10.86
C ASP A 122 8.67 -4.41 10.45
N LYS A 123 8.26 -5.25 11.40
CA LYS A 123 7.27 -6.31 11.16
C LYS A 123 5.87 -5.77 10.84
N GLN A 124 5.51 -4.58 11.30
CA GLN A 124 4.21 -3.99 11.01
C GLN A 124 4.20 -3.43 9.61
N PHE A 125 5.17 -2.56 9.30
CA PHE A 125 5.32 -1.99 7.97
C PHE A 125 5.47 -3.07 6.90
N ALA A 126 6.34 -4.07 7.11
CA ALA A 126 6.59 -5.11 6.13
C ALA A 126 5.34 -5.96 5.84
N THR A 127 4.55 -6.28 6.86
CA THR A 127 3.28 -7.01 6.68
C THR A 127 2.29 -6.17 5.89
N THR A 128 2.09 -4.91 6.29
CA THR A 128 1.18 -3.99 5.59
C THR A 128 1.59 -3.78 4.14
N LEU A 129 2.89 -3.63 3.87
CA LEU A 129 3.44 -3.49 2.52
C LEU A 129 3.15 -4.72 1.64
N LEU A 130 3.35 -5.94 2.15
CA LEU A 130 3.10 -7.15 1.36
C LEU A 130 1.61 -7.35 1.06
N TYR A 131 0.71 -6.99 1.98
CA TYR A 131 -0.72 -6.97 1.69
C TYR A 131 -1.08 -5.85 0.70
N ALA A 132 -0.47 -4.68 0.79
CA ALA A 132 -0.65 -3.58 -0.15
C ALA A 132 -0.24 -3.97 -1.58
N LEU A 133 0.90 -4.65 -1.74
CA LEU A 133 1.36 -5.17 -3.02
C LEU A 133 0.42 -6.29 -3.51
N GLY A 134 0.10 -7.25 -2.65
CA GLY A 134 -0.54 -8.51 -3.02
C GLY A 134 0.45 -9.48 -3.67
N THR A 135 0.06 -10.76 -3.78
CA THR A 135 0.97 -11.81 -4.27
C THR A 135 1.38 -11.62 -5.73
N GLU A 136 0.49 -11.13 -6.59
CA GLU A 136 0.74 -10.93 -8.02
C GLU A 136 1.78 -9.85 -8.26
N ARG A 137 1.58 -8.63 -7.72
CA ARG A 137 2.55 -7.54 -7.87
C ARG A 137 3.88 -7.90 -7.23
N PHE A 138 3.86 -8.59 -6.09
CA PHE A 138 5.07 -9.09 -5.45
C PHE A 138 5.83 -10.08 -6.35
N ARG A 139 5.14 -11.03 -7.01
CA ARG A 139 5.76 -11.93 -8.01
C ARG A 139 6.38 -11.17 -9.18
N HIS A 140 5.69 -10.17 -9.72
CA HIS A 140 6.25 -9.33 -10.78
C HIS A 140 7.50 -8.58 -10.33
N LEU A 141 7.51 -8.06 -9.10
CA LEU A 141 8.66 -7.40 -8.52
C LEU A 141 9.83 -8.37 -8.32
N MET A 142 9.58 -9.58 -7.80
CA MET A 142 10.61 -10.63 -7.71
C MET A 142 11.20 -10.94 -9.08
N ALA A 143 10.36 -11.15 -10.10
CA ALA A 143 10.79 -11.47 -11.45
C ALA A 143 11.61 -10.34 -12.09
N ALA A 144 11.24 -9.07 -11.85
CA ALA A 144 11.97 -7.90 -12.34
C ALA A 144 13.34 -7.72 -11.67
N LEU A 145 13.51 -8.31 -10.48
CA LEU A 145 14.75 -8.26 -9.69
C LEU A 145 15.57 -9.53 -9.82
N SER A 146 15.09 -10.56 -10.53
CA SER A 146 15.88 -11.75 -10.85
C SER A 146 17.09 -11.35 -11.71
N TYR A 147 18.27 -11.86 -11.35
CA TYR A 147 19.55 -11.55 -12.02
C TYR A 147 19.92 -10.05 -12.05
N PRO A 148 19.97 -9.38 -10.88
CA PRO A 148 20.24 -7.96 -10.84
C PRO A 148 21.70 -7.69 -11.27
N ARG A 149 21.86 -6.97 -12.39
CA ARG A 149 23.18 -6.53 -12.88
C ARG A 149 23.64 -5.25 -12.19
N ASP A 150 22.69 -4.43 -11.73
CA ASP A 150 22.95 -3.15 -11.09
C ASP A 150 22.91 -3.25 -9.56
N ALA A 151 23.68 -2.36 -8.90
CA ALA A 151 23.81 -2.34 -7.45
C ALA A 151 22.49 -1.93 -6.75
N GLY A 152 21.68 -1.08 -7.39
CA GLY A 152 20.40 -0.62 -6.86
C GLY A 152 19.39 -1.76 -6.72
N LYS A 153 19.21 -2.57 -7.77
CA LYS A 153 18.33 -3.75 -7.75
C LYS A 153 18.79 -4.81 -6.77
N LYS A 154 20.10 -4.98 -6.55
CA LYS A 154 20.62 -5.87 -5.49
C LYS A 154 20.22 -5.37 -4.10
N ARG A 155 20.35 -4.07 -3.85
CA ARG A 155 19.92 -3.47 -2.58
C ARG A 155 18.42 -3.56 -2.38
N LEU A 156 17.65 -3.30 -3.43
CA LEU A 156 16.20 -3.44 -3.42
C LEU A 156 15.77 -4.90 -3.16
N GLN A 157 16.42 -5.86 -3.83
CA GLN A 157 16.21 -7.29 -3.59
C GLN A 157 16.51 -7.65 -2.13
N ALA A 158 17.62 -7.17 -1.57
CA ALA A 158 17.95 -7.41 -0.17
C ALA A 158 16.92 -6.79 0.80
N ALA A 159 16.47 -5.55 0.54
CA ALA A 159 15.45 -4.88 1.34
C ALA A 159 14.09 -5.60 1.28
N LEU A 160 13.68 -6.07 0.10
CA LEU A 160 12.47 -6.87 -0.06
C LEU A 160 12.57 -8.24 0.60
N GLY A 161 13.75 -8.87 0.56
CA GLY A 161 14.00 -10.14 1.26
C GLY A 161 13.87 -9.97 2.77
N LYS A 162 14.46 -8.90 3.32
CA LYS A 162 14.29 -8.52 4.74
C LYS A 162 12.82 -8.28 5.10
N ALA A 163 12.09 -7.52 4.29
CA ALA A 163 10.66 -7.26 4.50
C ALA A 163 9.84 -8.56 4.47
N LEU A 164 10.07 -9.44 3.49
CA LEU A 164 9.41 -10.74 3.43
C LEU A 164 9.72 -11.60 4.65
N GLY A 165 10.98 -11.61 5.10
CA GLY A 165 11.39 -12.29 6.33
C GLY A 165 10.64 -11.74 7.55
N ALA A 166 10.66 -10.42 7.75
CA ALA A 166 10.00 -9.75 8.87
C ALA A 166 8.49 -10.01 8.91
N ALA A 167 7.85 -10.07 7.75
CA ALA A 167 6.42 -10.33 7.63
C ALA A 167 6.04 -11.82 7.65
N SER A 168 6.95 -12.74 7.36
CA SER A 168 6.67 -14.16 7.09
C SER A 168 5.78 -14.89 8.12
N SER A 169 5.97 -14.56 9.41
CA SER A 169 5.17 -15.11 10.53
C SER A 169 3.78 -14.49 10.69
N ARG A 170 3.54 -13.33 10.09
CA ARG A 170 2.29 -12.55 10.19
C ARG A 170 1.44 -12.62 8.93
N LEU A 171 2.01 -13.12 7.83
CA LEU A 171 1.26 -13.42 6.61
C LEU A 171 0.38 -14.65 6.83
N ASP A 172 -0.90 -14.51 6.52
CA ASP A 172 -1.85 -15.60 6.64
C ASP A 172 -1.54 -16.77 5.68
N ALA A 173 -2.10 -17.94 6.00
CA ALA A 173 -1.88 -19.16 5.22
C ALA A 173 -2.36 -19.05 3.77
N SER A 174 -3.44 -18.30 3.51
CA SER A 174 -3.95 -18.07 2.15
C SER A 174 -2.95 -17.27 1.31
N TRP A 175 -2.41 -16.17 1.84
CA TRP A 175 -1.43 -15.34 1.15
C TRP A 175 -0.17 -16.14 0.84
N ARG A 176 0.34 -16.90 1.82
CA ARG A 176 1.52 -17.78 1.63
C ARG A 176 1.25 -18.84 0.56
N LYS A 177 0.09 -19.50 0.60
CA LYS A 177 -0.29 -20.53 -0.38
C LYS A 177 -0.49 -19.94 -1.77
N GLU A 178 -1.10 -18.77 -1.89
CA GLU A 178 -1.35 -18.09 -3.15
C GLU A 178 -0.04 -17.64 -3.81
N LEU A 179 0.89 -17.07 -3.03
CA LEU A 179 2.22 -16.73 -3.53
C LEU A 179 2.93 -17.97 -4.09
N LEU A 180 2.99 -19.02 -3.27
CA LEU A 180 3.82 -20.18 -3.55
C LEU A 180 3.23 -21.11 -4.64
N SER A 181 1.90 -21.23 -4.73
CA SER A 181 1.23 -22.06 -5.74
C SER A 181 1.32 -21.48 -7.16
N ASN A 182 1.56 -20.18 -7.29
CA ASN A 182 1.54 -19.48 -8.58
C ASN A 182 2.95 -19.04 -9.04
N LEU A 183 4.02 -19.60 -8.49
CA LEU A 183 5.37 -19.28 -8.93
C LEU A 183 5.65 -19.83 -10.33
N ARG A 184 5.98 -18.97 -11.28
CA ARG A 184 6.42 -19.39 -12.63
C ARG A 184 7.83 -19.96 -12.57
N VAL A 185 8.02 -21.08 -13.23
CA VAL A 185 9.32 -21.74 -13.39
C VAL A 185 9.98 -21.23 -14.68
N PRO A 186 11.27 -20.82 -14.66
CA PRO A 186 12.17 -20.75 -13.50
C PRO A 186 12.22 -19.37 -12.81
N THR A 187 11.64 -18.34 -13.42
CA THR A 187 11.89 -16.94 -13.06
C THR A 187 11.45 -16.55 -11.64
N ASP A 188 10.22 -16.89 -11.24
CA ASP A 188 9.69 -16.49 -9.93
C ASP A 188 10.31 -17.35 -8.81
N GLN A 189 10.66 -18.61 -9.10
CA GLN A 189 11.35 -19.49 -8.16
C GLN A 189 12.76 -19.00 -7.85
N HIS A 190 13.53 -18.58 -8.87
CA HIS A 190 14.84 -17.98 -8.67
C HIS A 190 14.73 -16.65 -7.90
N GLY A 191 13.78 -15.79 -8.29
CA GLY A 191 13.55 -14.52 -7.59
C GLY A 191 13.26 -14.73 -6.10
N LEU A 192 12.40 -15.69 -5.75
CA LEU A 192 12.12 -16.03 -4.36
C LEU A 192 13.36 -16.63 -3.66
N ALA A 193 14.07 -17.56 -4.31
CA ALA A 193 15.29 -18.14 -3.75
C ALA A 193 16.37 -17.10 -3.44
N ASP A 194 16.52 -16.09 -4.28
CA ASP A 194 17.45 -14.98 -4.06
C ASP A 194 16.99 -14.10 -2.89
N LEU A 195 15.70 -13.79 -2.77
CA LEU A 195 15.16 -13.03 -1.63
C LEU A 195 15.39 -13.75 -0.30
N LEU A 196 15.22 -15.08 -0.28
CA LEU A 196 15.38 -15.92 0.91
C LEU A 196 16.77 -15.81 1.57
N GLN A 197 17.78 -15.31 0.85
CA GLN A 197 19.13 -15.12 1.37
C GLN A 197 19.25 -13.91 2.31
N TYR A 198 18.31 -12.96 2.25
CA TYR A 198 18.43 -11.66 2.91
C TYR A 198 17.51 -11.46 4.12
N GLY A 199 16.61 -12.40 4.40
CA GLY A 199 15.62 -12.31 5.48
C GLY A 199 15.70 -13.44 6.51
N ASN A 200 15.16 -13.19 7.70
CA ASN A 200 14.91 -14.23 8.69
C ASN A 200 13.47 -14.71 8.54
N TYR A 201 13.29 -15.94 8.06
CA TYR A 201 11.97 -16.48 7.73
C TYR A 201 11.45 -17.41 8.82
N ASP A 202 10.14 -17.37 9.02
CA ASP A 202 9.45 -18.33 9.85
C ASP A 202 9.57 -19.76 9.31
N ARG A 203 9.58 -20.75 10.22
CA ARG A 203 9.77 -22.16 9.88
C ARG A 203 8.63 -22.71 9.02
N GLU A 204 7.39 -22.27 9.23
CA GLU A 204 6.25 -22.71 8.42
C GLU A 204 6.42 -22.24 6.97
N PHE A 205 6.83 -20.99 6.78
CA PHE A 205 7.07 -20.43 5.46
C PHE A 205 8.14 -21.22 4.70
N LEU A 206 9.26 -21.51 5.35
CA LEU A 206 10.34 -22.32 4.77
C LEU A 206 9.93 -23.77 4.50
N GLY A 207 9.10 -24.35 5.37
CA GLY A 207 8.54 -25.70 5.18
C GLY A 207 7.68 -25.80 3.93
N LEU A 208 6.76 -24.83 3.74
CA LEU A 208 5.92 -24.75 2.54
C LEU A 208 6.74 -24.59 1.26
N TRP A 209 7.75 -23.72 1.27
CA TRP A 209 8.66 -23.53 0.14
C TRP A 209 9.40 -24.83 -0.23
N ARG A 210 10.01 -25.51 0.76
CA ARG A 210 10.74 -26.77 0.53
C ARG A 210 9.84 -27.87 -0.03
N SER A 211 8.61 -27.99 0.47
CA SER A 211 7.65 -28.97 -0.03
C SER A 211 7.34 -28.78 -1.52
N LEU A 212 7.23 -27.52 -1.97
CA LEU A 212 6.98 -27.20 -3.37
C LEU A 212 8.20 -27.47 -4.27
N CYS A 213 9.40 -27.13 -3.82
CA CYS A 213 10.62 -27.46 -4.57
C CYS A 213 10.86 -28.98 -4.67
N GLY A 214 10.57 -29.73 -3.60
CA GLY A 214 10.69 -31.20 -3.59
C GLY A 214 9.68 -31.87 -4.53
N ALA A 215 8.45 -31.36 -4.61
CA ALA A 215 7.43 -31.87 -5.54
C ALA A 215 7.80 -31.64 -7.01
N VAL A 216 8.46 -30.53 -7.34
CA VAL A 216 8.93 -30.22 -8.71
C VAL A 216 10.07 -31.15 -9.14
N THR A 217 10.89 -31.65 -8.21
CA THR A 217 11.96 -32.61 -8.54
C THR A 217 11.46 -34.04 -8.79
N ASP A 218 10.33 -34.44 -8.20
CA ASP A 218 9.74 -35.76 -8.43
C ASP A 218 8.87 -35.82 -9.70
N SER A 219 8.18 -34.74 -10.07
CA SER A 219 7.39 -34.70 -11.32
C SER A 219 8.25 -34.71 -12.60
N GLY A 220 9.57 -34.55 -12.49
CA GLY A 220 10.52 -34.62 -13.61
C GLY A 220 11.13 -36.00 -13.87
N ARG A 221 10.80 -37.04 -13.07
CA ARG A 221 11.33 -38.40 -13.25
C ARG A 221 10.42 -39.38 -13.99
N ASP A 222 9.16 -39.05 -14.21
CA ASP A 222 8.19 -39.96 -14.86
C ASP A 222 7.97 -39.67 -16.36
N SER A 223 8.97 -39.14 -17.06
CA SER A 223 8.91 -38.97 -18.52
C SER A 223 10.22 -39.31 -19.19
N ARG A 224 10.60 -40.58 -19.13
CA ARG A 224 11.44 -41.21 -20.16
C ARG A 224 10.86 -42.60 -20.47
N PRO A 225 10.35 -42.85 -21.70
CA PRO A 225 10.22 -44.21 -22.20
C PRO A 225 11.59 -44.87 -22.37
#